data_AF-A0A8S3UQM9-F1
#
_entry.id   AF-A0A8S3UQM9-F1
#
_cell.length_a   1.000
_cell.length_b   1.000
_cell.length_c   1.000
_cell.angle_alpha   90.00
_cell.angle_beta   90.00
_cell.angle_gamma   90.00
#
_symmetry.space_group_name_H-M   'P 1'
#
loop_
_entity.id
_entity.type
_entity.pdbx_description
1 polymer ?
#
loop_
_entity_poly.entity_id
_entity_poly.type
_entity_poly.pdbx_seq_one_letter_code
_entity_poly.pdbx_strand_id
1 'polypeptide(L)'
;MECIVPTTRVKSSFLCQFRCNIDGLPVTEFATNDGDHIARIKYYKNGLVSHSTNCKLSDADFASTWNDLEMPIHGLGNHQESIDATAAKSRILDYNSVKRLMYRHEILNQRLEDQATKISKLETVNIQQNRKRLNDQTKSAYILQKHSSKMAKLETTVENMETEESLQLYEEHTIEDAKYKNILDRALQQIKVSDKDEKESNLTHRSEAHSRTSSNSTCSSSVAIRKRAKAEAAQAKLAVATEEAVLQKQKAHIEEHEKVASAKTFTKKAELEAELELFRL
;
A
#
# COMPACT_ATOMS: atom_id res chain seq x y z
N MET A 1 26.76 36.11 30.98
CA MET A 1 27.83 35.21 30.50
C MET A 1 28.70 36.02 29.56
N GLU A 2 29.82 36.51 30.08
CA GLU A 2 30.80 37.29 29.32
C GLU A 2 31.67 36.32 28.52
N CYS A 3 31.67 36.48 27.19
CA CYS A 3 32.57 35.74 26.32
C CYS A 3 33.95 36.42 26.33
N ILE A 4 34.87 35.83 27.06
CA ILE A 4 36.30 36.14 27.00
C ILE A 4 36.84 35.60 25.67
N VAL A 5 37.29 36.47 24.77
CA VAL A 5 38.01 36.10 23.55
C VAL A 5 39.52 36.15 23.84
N PRO A 6 40.31 35.11 23.57
CA PRO A 6 41.74 35.12 23.83
C PRO A 6 42.48 35.97 22.81
N THR A 7 43.17 37.02 23.26
CA THR A 7 44.19 37.74 22.49
C THR A 7 45.48 36.92 22.42
N THR A 8 45.64 36.12 21.37
CA THR A 8 46.96 35.64 20.95
C THR A 8 47.56 36.61 19.93
N ARG A 9 48.43 37.48 20.46
CA ARG A 9 49.25 38.43 19.70
C ARG A 9 50.36 37.68 18.97
N VAL A 10 50.11 37.20 17.77
CA VAL A 10 51.19 36.75 16.87
C VAL A 10 51.87 38.00 16.32
N LYS A 11 53.07 38.29 16.83
CA LYS A 11 54.00 39.27 16.24
C LYS A 11 54.48 38.70 14.89
N SER A 12 53.77 39.01 13.82
CA SER A 12 54.31 38.87 12.47
C SER A 12 54.75 40.26 11.98
N SER A 13 56.04 40.51 12.17
CA SER A 13 56.78 41.60 11.54
C SER A 13 56.88 41.35 10.03
N PHE A 14 55.82 41.70 9.31
CA PHE A 14 55.88 42.06 7.90
C PHE A 14 55.37 43.50 7.79
N LEU A 15 56.25 44.43 8.14
CA LEU A 15 56.11 45.83 7.77
C LEU A 15 56.29 45.90 6.25
N CYS A 16 55.20 45.70 5.52
CA CYS A 16 55.13 46.18 4.17
C CYS A 16 55.06 47.71 4.27
N GLN A 17 56.15 48.36 3.90
CA GLN A 17 56.35 49.80 3.94
C GLN A 17 55.57 50.45 2.80
N PHE A 18 54.24 50.27 2.82
CA PHE A 18 53.36 51.04 1.95
C PHE A 18 53.36 52.48 2.45
N ARG A 19 53.78 53.40 1.57
CA ARG A 19 53.53 54.83 1.72
C ARG A 19 52.02 55.08 1.63
N CYS A 20 51.28 54.74 2.67
CA CYS A 20 49.92 55.24 2.86
C CYS A 20 50.05 56.59 3.54
N ASN A 21 49.71 57.67 2.82
CA ASN A 21 49.32 58.90 3.48
C ASN A 21 48.17 58.56 4.43
N ILE A 22 48.31 58.87 5.71
CA ILE A 22 47.38 58.49 6.77
C ILE A 22 45.96 59.05 6.53
N ASP A 23 45.80 60.03 5.62
CA ASP A 23 44.52 60.68 5.31
C ASP A 23 44.07 60.55 3.84
N GLY A 24 44.71 59.71 3.02
CA GLY A 24 44.38 59.60 1.59
C GLY A 24 44.27 58.16 1.10
N LEU A 25 43.11 57.80 0.55
CA LEU A 25 42.96 56.63 -0.31
C LEU A 25 44.00 56.71 -1.45
N PRO A 26 44.69 55.61 -1.82
CA PRO A 26 45.51 55.62 -3.03
C PRO A 26 44.59 55.95 -4.21
N VAL A 27 45.01 56.86 -5.09
CA VAL A 27 44.21 57.36 -6.22
C VAL A 27 43.81 56.22 -7.16
N THR A 28 42.52 56.13 -7.50
CA THR A 28 41.91 55.03 -8.28
C THR A 28 42.60 54.75 -9.60
N GLU A 29 43.13 55.78 -10.25
CA GLU A 29 43.74 55.74 -11.58
C GLU A 29 45.14 55.07 -11.64
N PHE A 30 45.76 54.74 -10.50
CA PHE A 30 47.15 54.22 -10.48
C PHE A 30 47.37 52.92 -9.68
N ALA A 31 46.31 52.28 -9.16
CA ALA A 31 46.46 51.01 -8.44
C ALA A 31 46.89 49.92 -9.42
N THR A 32 48.15 49.54 -9.35
CA THR A 32 48.82 48.65 -10.31
C THR A 32 49.36 47.38 -9.67
N ASN A 33 49.22 47.23 -8.35
CA ASN A 33 49.63 46.04 -7.61
C ASN A 33 48.55 45.57 -6.62
N ASP A 34 48.58 44.28 -6.32
CA ASP A 34 47.67 43.62 -5.37
C ASP A 34 47.66 44.28 -3.99
N GLY A 35 48.79 44.83 -3.55
CA GLY A 35 48.89 45.50 -2.26
C GLY A 35 48.01 46.74 -2.14
N ASP A 36 47.91 47.55 -3.20
CA ASP A 36 47.07 48.74 -3.26
C ASP A 36 45.58 48.36 -3.22
N HIS A 37 45.20 47.28 -3.91
CA HIS A 37 43.84 46.76 -3.88
C HIS A 37 43.45 46.21 -2.50
N ILE A 38 44.35 45.45 -1.85
CA ILE A 38 44.14 44.94 -0.49
C ILE A 38 44.03 46.08 0.52
N ALA A 39 44.88 47.11 0.39
CA ALA A 39 44.86 48.29 1.25
C ALA A 39 43.52 49.03 1.16
N ARG A 40 42.96 49.19 -0.05
CA ARG A 40 41.63 49.79 -0.24
C ARG A 40 40.52 48.95 0.38
N ILE A 41 40.46 47.65 0.10
CA ILE A 41 39.43 46.76 0.68
C ILE A 41 39.47 46.83 2.22
N LYS A 42 40.67 46.82 2.82
CA LYS A 42 40.84 46.98 4.27
C LYS A 42 40.41 48.36 4.75
N TYR A 43 40.73 49.44 4.04
CA TYR A 43 40.30 50.79 4.38
C TYR A 43 38.77 50.91 4.38
N TYR A 44 38.09 50.43 3.35
CA TYR A 44 36.62 50.51 3.29
C TYR A 44 35.97 49.62 4.36
N LYS A 45 36.46 48.39 4.58
CA LYS A 45 35.98 47.53 5.68
C LYS A 45 36.16 48.19 7.04
N ASN A 46 37.35 48.73 7.32
CA ASN A 46 37.67 49.29 8.63
C ASN A 46 37.04 50.67 8.84
N GLY A 47 37.04 51.52 7.83
CA GLY A 47 36.52 52.90 7.88
C GLY A 47 35.00 52.97 7.83
N LEU A 48 34.33 52.24 6.93
CA LEU A 48 32.87 52.35 6.78
C LEU A 48 32.10 51.39 7.69
N VAL A 49 32.48 50.11 7.72
CA VAL A 49 31.72 49.13 8.53
C VAL A 49 31.95 49.38 10.02
N SER A 50 33.18 49.67 10.43
CA SER A 50 33.53 49.79 11.85
C SER A 50 33.20 51.15 12.48
N HIS A 51 32.90 52.19 11.69
CA HIS A 51 32.51 53.51 12.21
C HIS A 51 31.04 53.85 11.95
N SER A 52 30.31 52.98 11.24
CA SER A 52 28.85 53.08 11.21
C SER A 52 28.29 52.68 12.59
N THR A 53 27.55 53.59 13.21
CA THR A 53 27.04 53.44 14.59
C THR A 53 26.15 52.22 14.81
N ASN A 54 25.65 51.59 13.73
CA ASN A 54 24.78 50.42 13.76
C ASN A 54 25.19 49.31 12.77
N CYS A 55 26.42 49.33 12.24
CA CYS A 55 26.84 48.40 11.17
C CYS A 55 25.93 48.48 9.91
N LYS A 56 25.25 49.61 9.70
CA LYS A 56 24.32 49.85 8.58
C LYS A 56 24.84 51.00 7.74
N LEU A 57 25.03 50.74 6.46
CA LEU A 57 25.29 51.76 5.44
C LEU A 57 23.95 52.16 4.81
N SER A 58 23.81 53.44 4.44
CA SER A 58 22.68 53.84 3.58
C SER A 58 22.84 53.19 2.20
N ASP A 59 21.75 53.01 1.45
CA ASP A 59 21.82 52.43 0.11
C ASP A 59 22.72 53.24 -0.83
N ALA A 60 22.75 54.56 -0.68
CA ALA A 60 23.62 55.46 -1.44
C ALA A 60 25.10 55.28 -1.09
N ASP A 61 25.43 55.22 0.21
CA ASP A 61 26.80 55.04 0.68
C ASP A 61 27.32 53.64 0.34
N PHE A 62 26.45 52.62 0.45
CA PHE A 62 26.76 51.26 0.04
C PHE A 62 27.03 51.18 -1.46
N ALA A 63 26.18 51.80 -2.30
CA ALA A 63 26.37 51.81 -3.74
C ALA A 63 27.67 52.51 -4.16
N SER A 64 27.95 53.68 -3.57
CA SER A 64 29.18 54.43 -3.80
C SER A 64 30.42 53.63 -3.39
N THR A 65 30.41 53.09 -2.17
CA THR A 65 31.51 52.26 -1.64
C THR A 65 31.72 51.00 -2.47
N TRP A 66 30.65 50.36 -2.93
CA TRP A 66 30.76 49.15 -3.74
C TRP A 66 31.42 49.44 -5.09
N ASN A 67 31.04 50.53 -5.76
CA ASN A 67 31.63 50.89 -7.04
C ASN A 67 33.14 51.16 -6.91
N ASP A 68 33.57 51.74 -5.79
CA ASP A 68 34.99 51.94 -5.48
C ASP A 68 35.74 50.63 -5.19
N LEU A 69 35.05 49.61 -4.66
CA LEU A 69 35.59 48.29 -4.34
C LEU A 69 35.60 47.32 -5.52
N GLU A 70 34.75 47.54 -6.52
CA GLU A 70 34.62 46.70 -7.70
C GLU A 70 35.96 46.57 -8.44
N MET A 71 36.63 47.70 -8.73
CA MET A 71 37.93 47.71 -9.37
C MET A 71 39.04 46.98 -8.57
N PRO A 72 39.21 47.23 -7.25
CA PRO A 72 40.12 46.44 -6.41
C PRO A 72 39.82 44.95 -6.33
N ILE A 73 38.54 44.54 -6.28
CA ILE A 73 38.16 43.12 -6.26
C ILE A 73 38.52 42.47 -7.60
N HIS A 74 38.28 43.17 -8.72
CA HIS A 74 38.71 42.73 -10.05
C HIS A 74 40.23 42.57 -10.16
N GLY A 75 40.99 43.48 -9.54
CA GLY A 75 42.45 43.46 -9.59
C GLY A 75 43.10 42.34 -8.76
N LEU A 76 42.38 41.77 -7.78
CA LEU A 76 42.91 40.76 -6.85
C LEU A 76 42.55 39.32 -7.16
N GLY A 77 41.62 39.08 -8.09
CA GLY A 77 41.05 37.76 -8.29
C GLY A 77 40.50 37.54 -9.69
N ASN A 78 40.27 36.26 -10.02
CA ASN A 78 39.68 35.86 -11.29
C ASN A 78 38.28 36.44 -11.44
N HIS A 79 37.89 36.83 -12.66
CA HIS A 79 36.61 37.50 -12.96
C HIS A 79 35.35 36.84 -12.36
N GLN A 80 35.40 35.53 -12.07
CA GLN A 80 34.30 34.78 -11.46
C GLN A 80 33.94 35.26 -10.05
N GLU A 81 34.91 35.57 -9.19
CA GLU A 81 34.64 36.03 -7.82
C GLU A 81 34.00 37.43 -7.81
N SER A 82 34.34 38.27 -8.78
CA SER A 82 33.66 39.55 -8.97
C SER A 82 32.24 39.40 -9.51
N ILE A 83 32.03 38.47 -10.45
CA ILE A 83 30.69 38.12 -10.93
C ILE A 83 29.82 37.63 -9.76
N ASP A 84 30.36 36.80 -8.88
CA ASP A 84 29.64 36.27 -7.71
C ASP A 84 29.38 37.37 -6.66
N ALA A 85 30.33 38.28 -6.44
CA ALA A 85 30.17 39.44 -5.57
C ALA A 85 29.10 40.41 -6.11
N THR A 86 29.09 40.68 -7.41
CA THR A 86 28.10 41.53 -8.09
C THR A 86 26.73 40.86 -8.13
N ALA A 87 26.68 39.55 -8.33
CA ALA A 87 25.47 38.77 -8.15
C ALA A 87 24.95 38.88 -6.72
N ALA A 88 25.80 38.80 -5.71
CA ALA A 88 25.43 39.01 -4.31
C ALA A 88 24.91 40.43 -4.05
N LYS A 89 25.48 41.48 -4.67
CA LYS A 89 24.96 42.87 -4.64
C LYS A 89 23.53 42.95 -5.18
N SER A 90 23.25 42.31 -6.32
CA SER A 90 21.92 42.28 -6.93
C SER A 90 20.93 41.37 -6.20
N ARG A 91 21.44 40.39 -5.45
CA ARG A 91 20.70 39.40 -4.66
C ARG A 91 20.70 39.70 -3.16
N ILE A 92 21.07 40.92 -2.73
CA ILE A 92 20.76 41.38 -1.37
C ILE A 92 19.26 41.23 -1.25
N LEU A 93 18.83 40.19 -0.54
CA LEU A 93 17.45 39.84 -0.40
C LEU A 93 16.75 41.07 0.17
N ASP A 94 16.02 41.78 -0.69
CA ASP A 94 15.18 42.90 -0.28
C ASP A 94 14.43 42.45 0.97
N TYR A 95 14.61 43.18 2.07
CA TYR A 95 14.04 42.83 3.36
C TYR A 95 12.53 42.54 3.25
N ASN A 96 11.83 43.24 2.36
CA ASN A 96 10.42 43.01 2.08
C ASN A 96 10.17 41.68 1.36
N SER A 97 11.07 41.25 0.49
CA SER A 97 11.02 39.95 -0.18
C SER A 97 11.22 38.79 0.80
N VAL A 98 12.18 38.89 1.73
CA VAL A 98 12.34 37.89 2.81
C VAL A 98 11.10 37.84 3.69
N LYS A 99 10.59 39.01 4.10
CA LYS A 99 9.39 39.12 4.93
C LYS A 99 8.16 38.49 4.25
N ARG A 100 7.97 38.71 2.94
CA ARG A 100 6.90 38.07 2.15
C ARG A 100 7.06 36.56 2.10
N LEU A 101 8.28 36.06 1.91
CA LEU A 101 8.56 34.62 1.88
C LEU A 101 8.29 33.97 3.24
N MET A 102 8.71 34.61 4.33
CA MET A 102 8.43 34.12 5.68
C MET A 102 6.93 34.05 5.97
N TYR A 103 6.18 35.10 5.63
CA TYR A 103 4.72 35.10 5.82
C TYR A 103 4.03 34.01 4.99
N ARG A 104 4.47 33.82 3.74
CA ARG A 104 3.97 32.74 2.88
C ARG A 104 4.29 31.37 3.46
N HIS A 105 5.50 31.19 3.99
CA HIS A 105 5.93 29.95 4.64
C HIS A 105 5.06 29.63 5.87
N GLU A 106 4.76 30.65 6.69
CA GLU A 106 3.91 30.49 7.87
C GLU A 106 2.50 30.02 7.50
N ILE A 107 1.87 30.65 6.50
CA ILE A 107 0.54 30.23 6.01
C ILE A 107 0.58 28.79 5.48
N LEU A 108 1.63 28.41 4.76
CA LEU A 108 1.75 27.06 4.22
C LEU A 108 1.93 26.03 5.34
N ASN A 109 2.72 26.33 6.37
CA ASN A 109 2.85 25.47 7.55
C ASN A 109 1.52 25.27 8.25
N GLN A 110 0.76 26.35 8.48
CA GLN A 110 -0.55 26.25 9.13
C GLN A 110 -1.53 25.39 8.32
N ARG A 111 -1.53 25.54 6.99
CA ARG A 111 -2.34 24.68 6.10
C ARG A 111 -1.91 23.21 6.14
N LEU A 112 -0.62 22.94 6.24
CA LEU A 112 -0.09 21.58 6.37
C LEU A 112 -0.53 20.93 7.70
N GLU A 113 -0.50 21.68 8.80
CA GLU A 113 -0.99 21.22 10.10
C GLU A 113 -2.51 20.93 10.07
N ASP A 114 -3.30 21.83 9.48
CA ASP A 114 -4.74 21.63 9.28
C ASP A 114 -5.03 20.37 8.46
N GLN A 115 -4.26 20.13 7.39
CA GLN A 115 -4.39 18.91 6.59
C GLN A 115 -3.99 17.67 7.37
N ALA A 116 -2.89 17.71 8.13
CA ALA A 116 -2.44 16.60 8.96
C ALA A 116 -3.49 16.21 10.01
N THR A 117 -4.10 17.19 10.68
CA THR A 117 -5.16 16.93 11.66
C THR A 117 -6.42 16.36 11.00
N LYS A 118 -6.77 16.82 9.79
CA LYS A 118 -7.91 16.28 9.02
C LYS A 118 -7.67 14.82 8.62
N ILE A 119 -6.46 14.49 8.15
CA ILE A 119 -6.08 13.12 7.80
C ILE A 119 -6.16 12.21 9.02
N SER A 120 -5.57 12.63 10.15
CA SER A 120 -5.60 11.86 11.40
C SER A 120 -7.04 11.58 11.89
N LYS A 121 -7.94 12.57 11.79
CA LYS A 121 -9.37 12.38 12.11
C LYS A 121 -10.05 11.38 11.16
N LEU A 122 -9.76 11.42 9.87
CA LEU A 122 -10.32 10.46 8.91
C LEU A 122 -9.81 9.04 9.16
N GLU A 123 -8.52 8.89 9.45
CA GLU A 123 -7.91 7.60 9.77
C GLU A 123 -8.53 6.97 11.02
N THR A 124 -8.72 7.75 12.08
CA THR A 124 -9.34 7.25 13.32
C THR A 124 -10.77 6.78 13.10
N VAL A 125 -11.58 7.52 12.32
CA VAL A 125 -12.94 7.10 11.95
C VAL A 125 -12.92 5.81 11.11
N ASN A 126 -12.02 5.71 10.14
CA ASN A 126 -11.90 4.52 9.29
C ASN A 126 -11.48 3.28 10.12
N ILE A 127 -10.50 3.43 11.02
CA ILE A 127 -10.07 2.36 11.95
C ILE A 127 -11.25 1.91 12.82
N GLN A 128 -12.04 2.83 13.38
CA GLN A 128 -13.21 2.49 14.19
C GLN A 128 -14.27 1.73 13.37
N GLN A 129 -14.53 2.17 12.14
CA GLN A 129 -15.48 1.50 11.26
C GLN A 129 -15.03 0.09 10.89
N ASN A 130 -13.74 -0.10 10.58
CA ASN A 130 -13.19 -1.41 10.27
C ASN A 130 -13.21 -2.35 11.48
N ARG A 131 -12.91 -1.84 12.68
CA ARG A 131 -13.08 -2.61 13.94
C ARG A 131 -14.51 -3.07 14.14
N LYS A 132 -15.50 -2.22 13.88
CA LYS A 132 -16.91 -2.59 13.96
C LYS A 132 -17.27 -3.71 12.97
N ARG A 133 -16.87 -3.56 11.70
CA ARG A 133 -17.08 -4.58 10.66
C ARG A 133 -16.45 -5.92 11.03
N LEU A 134 -15.22 -5.92 11.54
CA LEU A 134 -14.52 -7.13 11.95
C LEU A 134 -15.23 -7.83 13.12
N ASN A 135 -15.70 -7.06 14.11
CA ASN A 135 -16.50 -7.61 15.20
C ASN A 135 -17.81 -8.24 14.72
N ASP A 136 -18.50 -7.60 13.78
CA ASP A 136 -19.74 -8.13 13.20
C ASP A 136 -19.48 -9.42 12.39
N GLN A 137 -18.38 -9.46 11.62
CA GLN A 137 -17.93 -10.67 10.92
C GLN A 137 -17.59 -11.81 11.89
N THR A 138 -16.92 -11.50 13.01
CA THR A 138 -16.54 -12.49 14.02
C THR A 138 -17.78 -13.10 14.68
N LYS A 139 -18.79 -12.27 15.00
CA LYS A 139 -20.08 -12.74 15.51
C LYS A 139 -20.79 -13.65 14.50
N SER A 140 -20.81 -13.26 13.22
CA SER A 140 -21.41 -14.07 12.16
C SER A 140 -20.70 -15.42 12.00
N ALA A 141 -19.36 -15.42 11.98
CA ALA A 141 -18.55 -16.64 11.90
C ALA A 141 -18.82 -17.59 13.08
N TYR A 142 -18.94 -17.07 14.30
CA TYR A 142 -19.31 -17.86 15.48
C TYR A 142 -20.71 -18.50 15.34
N ILE A 143 -21.69 -17.76 14.83
CA ILE A 143 -23.04 -18.30 14.58
C ILE A 143 -22.98 -19.42 13.52
N LEU A 144 -22.25 -19.21 12.43
CA LEU A 144 -22.06 -20.21 11.37
C LEU A 144 -21.36 -21.46 11.89
N GLN A 145 -20.31 -21.32 12.71
CA GLN A 145 -19.62 -22.45 13.32
C GLN A 145 -20.58 -23.25 14.21
N LYS A 146 -21.38 -22.57 15.05
CA LYS A 146 -22.38 -23.22 15.89
C LYS A 146 -23.44 -23.97 15.07
N HIS A 147 -23.85 -23.41 13.93
CA HIS A 147 -24.79 -24.07 13.02
C HIS A 147 -24.15 -25.29 12.33
N SER A 148 -22.92 -25.15 11.84
CA SER A 148 -22.13 -26.23 11.24
C SER A 148 -21.97 -27.42 12.21
N SER A 149 -21.66 -27.18 13.49
CA SER A 149 -21.60 -28.25 14.49
C SER A 149 -22.95 -28.94 14.73
N LYS A 150 -24.07 -28.22 14.61
CA LYS A 150 -25.41 -28.84 14.70
C LYS A 150 -25.71 -29.69 13.47
N MET A 151 -25.37 -29.21 12.28
CA MET A 151 -25.54 -29.95 11.04
C MET A 151 -24.72 -31.24 11.04
N ALA A 152 -23.46 -31.19 11.48
CA ALA A 152 -22.64 -32.39 11.61
C ALA A 152 -23.25 -33.43 12.56
N LYS A 153 -23.84 -33.00 13.69
CA LYS A 153 -24.58 -33.91 14.59
C LYS A 153 -25.80 -34.52 13.91
N LEU A 154 -26.58 -33.72 13.18
CA LEU A 154 -27.74 -34.22 12.45
C LEU A 154 -27.34 -35.22 11.36
N GLU A 155 -26.27 -34.93 10.64
CA GLU A 155 -25.71 -35.83 9.61
C GLU A 155 -25.32 -37.18 10.23
N THR A 156 -24.59 -37.17 11.35
CA THR A 156 -24.26 -38.43 12.05
C THR A 156 -25.49 -39.18 12.55
N THR A 157 -26.55 -38.48 12.99
CA THR A 157 -27.78 -39.17 13.41
C THR A 157 -28.55 -39.77 12.23
N VAL A 158 -28.56 -39.10 11.07
CA VAL A 158 -29.19 -39.61 9.85
C VAL A 158 -28.43 -40.83 9.34
N GLU A 159 -27.10 -40.76 9.28
CA GLU A 159 -26.25 -41.89 8.89
C GLU A 159 -26.46 -43.10 9.80
N ASN A 160 -26.52 -42.89 11.12
CA ASN A 160 -26.81 -43.96 12.07
C ASN A 160 -28.21 -44.57 11.87
N MET A 161 -29.25 -43.75 11.66
CA MET A 161 -30.62 -44.25 11.41
C MET A 161 -30.71 -45.05 10.11
N GLU A 162 -30.08 -44.57 9.03
CA GLU A 162 -30.03 -45.29 7.76
C GLU A 162 -29.33 -46.64 7.93
N THR A 163 -28.24 -46.71 8.69
CA THR A 163 -27.54 -47.99 8.94
C THR A 163 -28.36 -48.96 9.77
N GLU A 164 -29.07 -48.49 10.80
CA GLU A 164 -29.86 -49.34 11.69
C GLU A 164 -31.13 -49.87 11.02
N GLU A 165 -31.89 -49.01 10.32
CA GLU A 165 -33.05 -49.43 9.54
C GLU A 165 -32.64 -50.39 8.42
N SER A 166 -31.53 -50.10 7.72
CA SER A 166 -31.01 -50.98 6.67
C SER A 166 -30.57 -52.34 7.21
N LEU A 167 -29.99 -52.39 8.41
CA LEU A 167 -29.60 -53.64 9.07
C LEU A 167 -30.82 -54.49 9.44
N GLN A 168 -31.86 -53.88 10.02
CA GLN A 168 -33.09 -54.58 10.37
C GLN A 168 -33.77 -55.18 9.13
N LEU A 169 -33.86 -54.41 8.04
CA LEU A 169 -34.45 -54.86 6.78
C LEU A 169 -33.65 -56.02 6.16
N TYR A 170 -32.32 -55.98 6.26
CA TYR A 170 -31.46 -57.08 5.81
C TYR A 170 -31.66 -58.35 6.67
N GLU A 171 -31.73 -58.21 7.99
CA GLU A 171 -32.01 -59.34 8.89
C GLU A 171 -33.38 -59.97 8.59
N GLU A 172 -34.44 -59.17 8.41
CA GLU A 172 -35.76 -59.66 8.03
C GLU A 172 -35.73 -60.42 6.70
N HIS A 173 -35.05 -59.87 5.69
CA HIS A 173 -34.91 -60.52 4.38
C HIS A 173 -34.16 -61.86 4.49
N THR A 174 -33.08 -61.93 5.28
CA THR A 174 -32.34 -63.19 5.49
C THR A 174 -33.18 -64.26 6.18
N ILE A 175 -34.05 -63.86 7.13
CA ILE A 175 -35.01 -64.77 7.78
C ILE A 175 -36.04 -65.27 6.76
N GLU A 176 -36.53 -64.39 5.88
CA GLU A 176 -37.49 -64.76 4.85
C GLU A 176 -36.89 -65.70 3.80
N ASP A 177 -35.68 -65.41 3.32
CA ASP A 177 -34.93 -66.28 2.42
C ASP A 177 -34.70 -67.68 3.01
N ALA A 178 -34.37 -67.76 4.30
CA ALA A 178 -34.22 -69.03 5.00
C ALA A 178 -35.54 -69.80 5.07
N LYS A 179 -36.69 -69.13 5.22
CA LYS A 179 -38.02 -69.78 5.17
C LYS A 179 -38.30 -70.33 3.77
N TYR A 180 -38.10 -69.53 2.72
CA TYR A 180 -38.31 -70.00 1.35
C TYR A 180 -37.40 -71.16 0.99
N LYS A 181 -36.12 -71.11 1.37
CA LYS A 181 -35.19 -72.22 1.17
C LYS A 181 -35.66 -73.51 1.82
N ASN A 182 -36.11 -73.46 3.08
CA ASN A 182 -36.67 -74.63 3.77
C ASN A 182 -37.93 -75.19 3.08
N ILE A 183 -38.81 -74.31 2.57
CA ILE A 183 -39.99 -74.72 1.79
C ILE A 183 -39.55 -75.40 0.50
N LEU A 184 -38.59 -74.82 -0.22
CA LEU A 184 -38.07 -75.35 -1.47
C LEU A 184 -37.37 -76.70 -1.27
N ASP A 185 -36.55 -76.84 -0.23
CA ASP A 185 -35.88 -78.09 0.13
C ASP A 185 -36.90 -79.18 0.48
N ARG A 186 -37.98 -78.84 1.19
CA ARG A 186 -39.10 -79.75 1.47
C ARG A 186 -39.83 -80.16 0.20
N ALA A 187 -40.11 -79.22 -0.70
CA ALA A 187 -40.75 -79.52 -1.99
C ALA A 187 -39.86 -80.41 -2.87
N LEU A 188 -38.55 -80.11 -2.95
CA LEU A 188 -37.58 -80.93 -3.67
C LEU A 188 -37.45 -82.34 -3.08
N GLN A 189 -37.54 -82.49 -1.76
CA GLN A 189 -37.61 -83.81 -1.13
C GLN A 189 -38.89 -84.57 -1.53
N GLN A 190 -40.05 -83.91 -1.57
CA GLN A 190 -41.30 -84.51 -2.02
C GLN A 190 -41.24 -84.95 -3.49
N ILE A 191 -40.64 -84.13 -4.36
CA ILE A 191 -40.41 -84.45 -5.77
C ILE A 191 -39.45 -85.65 -5.89
N LYS A 192 -38.33 -85.67 -5.16
CA LYS A 192 -37.41 -86.82 -5.16
C LYS A 192 -38.05 -88.14 -4.71
N VAL A 193 -39.03 -88.08 -3.81
CA VAL A 193 -39.81 -89.25 -3.39
C VAL A 193 -40.79 -89.67 -4.49
N SER A 194 -41.35 -88.72 -5.24
CA SER A 194 -42.33 -88.98 -6.31
C SER A 194 -41.69 -89.39 -7.66
N ASP A 195 -40.50 -88.88 -7.98
CA ASP A 195 -39.72 -89.23 -9.19
C ASP A 195 -39.17 -90.67 -9.17
N LYS A 196 -39.25 -91.36 -8.02
CA LYS A 196 -39.01 -92.81 -7.95
C LYS A 196 -40.18 -93.64 -8.49
N ASP A 197 -41.38 -93.06 -8.56
CA ASP A 197 -42.61 -93.76 -8.94
C ASP A 197 -43.17 -93.32 -10.31
N GLU A 198 -42.73 -92.18 -10.86
CA GLU A 198 -43.28 -91.64 -12.12
C GLU A 198 -42.20 -91.35 -13.17
N LYS A 199 -41.54 -92.42 -13.66
CA LYS A 199 -40.65 -92.34 -14.82
C LYS A 199 -41.32 -92.86 -16.09
N GLU A 200 -42.56 -92.44 -16.37
CA GLU A 200 -43.23 -92.70 -17.65
C GLU A 200 -44.46 -91.80 -17.81
N SER A 201 -44.30 -90.62 -18.45
CA SER A 201 -45.22 -90.09 -19.48
C SER A 201 -45.08 -88.57 -19.69
N ASN A 202 -44.87 -88.21 -20.96
CA ASN A 202 -45.42 -87.06 -21.70
C ASN A 202 -45.23 -85.64 -21.14
N LEU A 203 -44.41 -84.75 -21.72
CA LEU A 203 -44.37 -84.16 -23.08
C LEU A 203 -45.55 -83.23 -23.43
N THR A 204 -45.24 -81.92 -23.57
CA THR A 204 -46.02 -80.80 -24.17
C THR A 204 -47.33 -80.39 -23.44
N HIS A 205 -47.72 -79.12 -23.23
CA HIS A 205 -47.64 -77.93 -24.07
C HIS A 205 -48.13 -76.67 -23.29
N ARG A 206 -47.72 -75.48 -23.76
CA ARG A 206 -48.49 -74.20 -23.85
C ARG A 206 -48.72 -73.36 -22.58
N SER A 207 -48.32 -72.08 -22.64
CA SER A 207 -49.04 -70.98 -21.98
C SER A 207 -48.84 -69.68 -22.78
N GLU A 208 -49.97 -69.13 -23.25
CA GLU A 208 -50.12 -67.79 -23.81
C GLU A 208 -50.46 -66.78 -22.70
N ALA A 209 -50.28 -65.51 -23.06
CA ALA A 209 -51.11 -64.36 -22.73
C ALA A 209 -50.71 -63.43 -21.55
N HIS A 210 -50.41 -62.20 -21.98
CA HIS A 210 -50.87 -60.90 -21.46
C HIS A 210 -50.43 -60.43 -20.06
N SER A 211 -49.78 -59.25 -20.00
CA SER A 211 -50.52 -58.04 -19.61
C SER A 211 -49.73 -56.75 -19.90
N ARG A 212 -50.46 -55.78 -20.47
CA ARG A 212 -50.09 -54.37 -20.61
C ARG A 212 -50.34 -53.68 -19.27
N THR A 213 -49.52 -52.70 -18.90
CA THR A 213 -50.01 -51.38 -18.45
C THR A 213 -48.91 -50.33 -18.45
N SER A 214 -49.13 -49.31 -19.28
CA SER A 214 -48.49 -48.01 -19.23
C SER A 214 -49.00 -47.20 -18.03
N SER A 215 -48.11 -46.46 -17.37
CA SER A 215 -48.50 -45.37 -16.49
C SER A 215 -47.57 -44.16 -16.69
N ASN A 216 -47.82 -43.44 -17.78
CA ASN A 216 -47.46 -42.03 -17.91
C ASN A 216 -48.40 -41.22 -16.99
N SER A 217 -48.03 -41.01 -15.74
CA SER A 217 -48.64 -39.98 -14.90
C SER A 217 -47.70 -38.78 -14.82
N THR A 218 -47.95 -37.82 -15.70
CA THR A 218 -47.33 -36.49 -15.68
C THR A 218 -47.75 -35.76 -14.41
N CYS A 219 -46.89 -35.82 -13.40
CA CYS A 219 -46.96 -34.99 -12.21
C CYS A 219 -46.52 -33.55 -12.56
N SER A 220 -47.48 -32.67 -12.83
CA SER A 220 -47.28 -31.24 -13.08
C SER A 220 -46.53 -30.51 -11.94
N SER A 221 -46.60 -31.04 -10.71
CA SER A 221 -45.81 -30.56 -9.57
C SER A 221 -44.30 -30.77 -9.78
N SER A 222 -43.88 -31.89 -10.39
CA SER A 222 -42.45 -32.19 -10.62
C SER A 222 -41.77 -31.25 -11.61
N VAL A 223 -42.54 -30.64 -12.52
CA VAL A 223 -42.01 -29.68 -13.52
C VAL A 223 -41.80 -28.31 -12.89
N ALA A 224 -42.72 -27.86 -12.03
CA ALA A 224 -42.59 -26.60 -11.31
C ALA A 224 -41.39 -26.62 -10.34
N ILE A 225 -41.21 -27.73 -9.62
CA ILE A 225 -40.06 -27.93 -8.71
C ILE A 225 -38.74 -27.91 -9.50
N ARG A 226 -38.66 -28.64 -10.62
CA ARG A 226 -37.46 -28.65 -11.48
C ARG A 226 -37.14 -27.28 -12.08
N LYS A 227 -38.15 -26.49 -12.46
CA LYS A 227 -37.95 -25.12 -12.96
C LYS A 227 -37.43 -24.19 -11.87
N ARG A 228 -37.96 -24.30 -10.64
CA ARG A 228 -37.50 -23.49 -9.50
C ARG A 228 -36.07 -23.85 -9.09
N ALA A 229 -35.74 -25.14 -9.01
CA ALA A 229 -34.38 -25.60 -8.73
C ALA A 229 -33.37 -25.13 -9.79
N LYS A 230 -33.74 -25.15 -11.08
CA LYS A 230 -32.89 -24.59 -12.15
C LYS A 230 -32.73 -23.07 -12.04
N ALA A 231 -33.76 -22.34 -11.65
CA ALA A 231 -33.69 -20.89 -11.46
C ALA A 231 -32.81 -20.50 -10.27
N GLU A 232 -32.94 -21.19 -9.14
CA GLU A 232 -32.06 -21.00 -7.97
C GLU A 232 -30.62 -21.36 -8.28
N ALA A 233 -30.36 -22.46 -8.99
CA ALA A 233 -29.01 -22.82 -9.41
C ALA A 233 -28.40 -21.76 -10.35
N ALA A 234 -29.19 -21.14 -11.23
CA ALA A 234 -28.74 -20.05 -12.09
C ALA A 234 -28.44 -18.77 -11.29
N GLN A 235 -29.27 -18.43 -10.30
CA GLN A 235 -29.02 -17.29 -9.41
C GLN A 235 -27.78 -17.49 -8.55
N ALA A 236 -27.57 -18.68 -8.00
CA ALA A 236 -26.36 -19.01 -7.23
C ALA A 236 -25.10 -18.87 -8.09
N LYS A 237 -25.13 -19.35 -9.33
CA LYS A 237 -24.01 -19.19 -10.27
C LYS A 237 -23.73 -17.72 -10.61
N LEU A 238 -24.77 -16.91 -10.79
CA LEU A 238 -24.63 -15.48 -11.03
C LEU A 238 -23.99 -14.78 -9.81
N ALA A 239 -24.44 -15.10 -8.60
CA ALA A 239 -23.89 -14.54 -7.37
C ALA A 239 -22.39 -14.86 -7.21
N VAL A 240 -22.00 -16.13 -7.41
CA VAL A 240 -20.59 -16.54 -7.38
C VAL A 240 -19.76 -15.80 -8.43
N ALA A 241 -20.27 -15.68 -9.67
CA ALA A 241 -19.56 -14.95 -10.72
C ALA A 241 -19.39 -13.45 -10.39
N THR A 242 -20.39 -12.83 -9.73
CA THR A 242 -20.26 -11.43 -9.29
C THR A 242 -19.25 -11.26 -8.16
N GLU A 243 -19.21 -12.18 -7.19
CA GLU A 243 -18.21 -12.15 -6.11
C GLU A 243 -16.80 -12.38 -6.65
N GLU A 244 -16.63 -13.32 -7.59
CA GLU A 244 -15.34 -13.59 -8.24
C GLU A 244 -14.85 -12.38 -9.02
N ALA A 245 -15.72 -11.69 -9.77
CA ALA A 245 -15.37 -10.46 -10.48
C ALA A 245 -14.94 -9.32 -9.52
N VAL A 246 -15.58 -9.22 -8.34
CA VAL A 246 -15.18 -8.25 -7.31
C VAL A 246 -13.81 -8.59 -6.73
N LEU A 247 -13.57 -9.86 -6.40
CA LEU A 247 -12.27 -10.33 -5.91
C LEU A 247 -11.15 -10.11 -6.94
N GLN A 248 -11.43 -10.33 -8.22
CA GLN A 248 -10.47 -10.10 -9.29
C GLN A 248 -10.12 -8.62 -9.44
N LYS A 249 -11.12 -7.72 -9.34
CA LYS A 249 -10.89 -6.27 -9.29
C LYS A 249 -10.04 -5.85 -8.08
N GLN A 250 -10.30 -6.43 -6.91
CA GLN A 250 -9.50 -6.15 -5.70
C GLN A 250 -8.06 -6.61 -5.86
N LYS A 251 -7.82 -7.81 -6.42
CA LYS A 251 -6.47 -8.30 -6.71
C LYS A 251 -5.72 -7.39 -7.68
N ALA A 252 -6.37 -6.95 -8.76
CA ALA A 252 -5.76 -6.02 -9.72
C ALA A 252 -5.35 -4.68 -9.07
N HIS A 253 -6.19 -4.14 -8.18
CA HIS A 253 -5.88 -2.90 -7.46
C HIS A 253 -4.70 -3.05 -6.48
N ILE A 254 -4.58 -4.20 -5.81
CA ILE A 254 -3.45 -4.50 -4.94
C ILE A 254 -2.15 -4.59 -5.77
N GLU A 255 -2.19 -5.32 -6.88
CA GLU A 255 -1.03 -5.46 -7.78
C GLU A 255 -0.58 -4.11 -8.37
N GLU A 256 -1.52 -3.24 -8.75
CA GLU A 256 -1.21 -1.88 -9.21
C GLU A 256 -0.52 -1.05 -8.11
N HIS A 257 -1.03 -1.12 -6.88
CA HIS A 257 -0.41 -0.43 -5.74
C HIS A 257 1.02 -0.92 -5.45
N GLU A 258 1.28 -2.22 -5.57
CA GLU A 258 2.62 -2.80 -5.41
C GLU A 258 3.58 -2.35 -6.51
N LYS A 259 3.12 -2.27 -7.77
CA LYS A 259 3.90 -1.73 -8.89
C LYS A 259 4.24 -0.26 -8.69
N VAL A 260 3.29 0.55 -8.23
CA VAL A 260 3.55 1.97 -7.94
C VAL A 260 4.51 2.14 -6.76
N ALA A 261 4.36 1.32 -5.70
CA ALA A 261 5.25 1.36 -4.54
C ALA A 261 6.69 0.97 -4.92
N SER A 262 6.87 -0.09 -5.70
CA SER A 262 8.19 -0.53 -6.18
C SER A 262 8.83 0.46 -7.15
N ALA A 263 8.05 1.10 -8.03
CA ALA A 263 8.56 2.18 -8.87
C ALA A 263 9.09 3.36 -8.04
N LYS A 264 8.36 3.77 -6.99
CA LYS A 264 8.78 4.85 -6.08
C LYS A 264 10.07 4.52 -5.31
N THR A 265 10.26 3.27 -4.89
CA THR A 265 11.50 2.87 -4.21
C THR A 265 12.67 2.84 -5.19
N PHE A 266 12.44 2.44 -6.44
CA PHE A 266 13.44 2.47 -7.49
C PHE A 266 13.89 3.90 -7.83
N THR A 267 12.94 4.83 -8.01
CA THR A 267 13.28 6.25 -8.28
C THR A 267 14.05 6.86 -7.13
N LYS A 268 13.62 6.64 -5.87
CA LYS A 268 14.31 7.15 -4.69
C LYS A 268 15.73 6.58 -4.55
N LYS A 269 15.92 5.30 -4.92
CA LYS A 269 17.25 4.69 -4.93
C LYS A 269 18.15 5.33 -5.99
N ALA A 270 17.63 5.56 -7.20
CA ALA A 270 18.38 6.20 -8.27
C ALA A 270 18.75 7.66 -7.93
N GLU A 271 17.86 8.41 -7.27
CA GLU A 271 18.14 9.75 -6.76
C GLU A 271 19.30 9.74 -5.75
N LEU A 272 19.26 8.84 -4.76
CA LEU A 272 20.35 8.70 -3.78
C LEU A 272 21.69 8.27 -4.42
N GLU A 273 21.64 7.41 -5.44
CA GLU A 273 22.84 6.99 -6.16
C GLU A 273 23.46 8.14 -6.96
N ALA A 274 22.63 8.97 -7.61
CA ALA A 274 23.09 10.18 -8.29
C ALA A 274 23.67 11.22 -7.31
N GLU A 275 23.06 11.40 -6.13
CA GLU A 275 23.61 12.25 -5.07
C GLU A 275 24.98 11.76 -4.59
N LEU A 276 25.17 10.44 -4.44
CA LEU A 276 26.45 9.86 -4.04
C LEU A 276 27.54 10.02 -5.11
N GLU A 277 27.19 9.97 -6.40
CA GLU A 277 28.14 10.24 -7.48
C GLU A 277 28.60 11.70 -7.48
N LEU A 278 27.71 12.65 -7.19
CA LEU A 278 28.05 14.08 -7.05
C LEU A 278 29.10 14.33 -5.95
N PHE A 279 29.07 13.57 -4.85
CA PHE A 279 30.06 13.68 -3.76
C PHE A 279 31.41 13.04 -4.07
N ARG A 280 31.54 12.28 -5.15
CA ARG A 280 32.82 11.65 -5.56
C ARG A 280 33.65 12.53 -6.49
N LEU A 281 33.09 13.62 -7.01
CA LEU A 281 33.76 14.63 -7.84
C LEU A 281 34.33 15.75 -6.96
#